data_AF-A0A7W0Z2U8-F1
#
_entry.id   AF-A0A7W0Z2U8-F1
#
_cell.length_a   1.000
_cell.length_b   1.000
_cell.length_c   1.000
_cell.angle_alpha   90.00
_cell.angle_beta   90.00
_cell.angle_gamma   90.00
#
_symmetry.space_group_name_H-M   'P 1'
#
loop_
_entity.id
_entity.type
_entity.pdbx_description
1 polymer ?
#
loop_
_entity_poly.entity_id
_entity_poly.type
_entity_poly.pdbx_seq_one_letter_code
_entity_poly.pdbx_strand_id
1 'polypeptide(L)'
;EQQAAADKAYEIQSAIQQQKITMESVKIDQVRKQGEIAVQEAEILRREKELIATVLRAAEVERQRIETLAEADRQRVVLQANGDAEAARLRGQAEAEVARIRGQADADVLRAKGEAEANAMQVKAAAFQEYNQAAVLDRVVGIMPEVVRAMAAPLANVDKITVVSTGADGSAGSGAGVNRVTADIATMVAQVPALVEGLTGVNVNRMIESLPEMKRGNGREVVVEPVTADGSAVPSNNGLG
;
A
#
# COMPACT_ATOMS: atom_id res chain seq x y z
N GLU A 1 -140.07 -38.43 -7.86
CA GLU A 1 -138.91 -38.09 -8.72
C GLU A 1 -138.49 -36.62 -8.63
N GLN A 2 -139.42 -35.65 -8.52
CA GLN A 2 -139.06 -34.22 -8.50
C GLN A 2 -138.23 -33.74 -7.28
N GLN A 3 -138.40 -34.32 -6.08
CA GLN A 3 -137.59 -33.97 -4.90
C GLN A 3 -136.12 -34.42 -5.03
N ALA A 4 -135.87 -35.64 -5.49
CA ALA A 4 -134.51 -36.16 -5.67
C ALA A 4 -133.70 -35.41 -6.76
N ALA A 5 -134.37 -34.81 -7.74
CA ALA A 5 -133.73 -33.95 -8.74
C ALA A 5 -133.34 -32.58 -8.16
N ALA A 6 -134.16 -32.02 -7.27
CA ALA A 6 -133.87 -30.77 -6.57
C ALA A 6 -132.73 -30.92 -5.56
N ASP A 7 -132.70 -32.01 -4.79
CA ASP A 7 -131.64 -32.31 -3.82
C ASP A 7 -130.27 -32.45 -4.53
N LYS A 8 -130.23 -33.19 -5.65
CA LYS A 8 -129.01 -33.31 -6.48
C LYS A 8 -128.58 -31.98 -7.10
N ALA A 9 -129.53 -31.15 -7.53
CA ALA A 9 -129.20 -29.82 -8.05
C ALA A 9 -128.60 -28.91 -6.98
N TYR A 10 -129.08 -29.01 -5.73
CA TYR A 10 -128.53 -28.29 -4.58
C TYR A 10 -127.12 -28.77 -4.22
N GLU A 11 -126.87 -30.08 -4.22
CA GLU A 11 -125.53 -30.66 -4.00
C GLU A 11 -124.52 -30.22 -5.07
N ILE A 12 -124.92 -30.21 -6.35
CA ILE A 12 -124.06 -29.76 -7.44
C ILE A 12 -123.75 -28.26 -7.31
N GLN A 13 -124.74 -27.44 -6.98
CA GLN A 13 -124.51 -26.00 -6.75
C GLN A 13 -123.59 -25.76 -5.55
N SER A 14 -123.78 -26.50 -4.46
CA SER A 14 -122.89 -26.47 -3.29
C SER A 14 -121.45 -26.84 -3.65
N ALA A 15 -121.25 -27.91 -4.43
CA ALA A 15 -119.92 -28.35 -4.88
C ALA A 15 -119.25 -27.31 -5.81
N ILE A 16 -119.99 -26.69 -6.72
CA ILE A 16 -119.49 -25.61 -7.59
C ILE A 16 -119.09 -24.39 -6.75
N GLN A 17 -119.90 -24.03 -5.75
CA GLN A 17 -119.60 -22.92 -4.85
C GLN A 17 -118.34 -23.22 -4.01
N GLN A 18 -118.20 -24.45 -3.50
CA GLN A 18 -117.02 -24.90 -2.75
C GLN A 18 -115.76 -24.90 -3.64
N GLN A 19 -115.87 -25.34 -4.89
CA GLN A 19 -114.79 -25.28 -5.86
C GLN A 19 -114.35 -23.83 -6.12
N LYS A 20 -115.29 -22.90 -6.29
CA LYS A 20 -114.98 -21.46 -6.43
C LYS A 20 -114.27 -20.89 -5.21
N ILE A 21 -114.73 -21.22 -4.00
CA ILE A 21 -114.07 -20.80 -2.76
C ILE A 21 -112.64 -21.33 -2.68
N THR A 22 -112.43 -22.59 -3.07
CA THR A 22 -111.12 -23.24 -3.03
C THR A 22 -110.17 -22.66 -4.08
N MET A 23 -110.66 -22.35 -5.29
CA MET A 23 -109.87 -21.67 -6.31
C MET A 23 -109.45 -20.27 -5.86
N GLU A 24 -110.36 -19.51 -5.26
CA GLU A 24 -110.04 -18.17 -4.76
C GLU A 24 -109.08 -18.24 -3.56
N SER A 25 -109.23 -19.22 -2.67
CA SER A 25 -108.30 -19.41 -1.55
C SER A 25 -106.89 -19.77 -2.02
N VAL A 26 -106.76 -20.65 -3.03
CA VAL A 26 -105.46 -20.97 -3.65
C VAL A 26 -104.85 -19.73 -4.30
N LYS A 27 -105.67 -18.87 -4.92
CA LYS A 27 -105.19 -17.62 -5.52
C LYS A 27 -104.69 -16.63 -4.47
N ILE A 28 -105.40 -16.50 -3.34
CA ILE A 28 -104.96 -15.72 -2.18
C ILE A 28 -103.63 -16.27 -1.66
N ASP A 29 -103.50 -17.59 -1.53
CA ASP A 29 -102.26 -18.24 -1.09
C ASP A 29 -101.11 -18.02 -2.07
N GLN A 30 -101.36 -18.03 -3.37
CA GLN A 30 -100.36 -17.75 -4.38
C GLN A 30 -99.85 -16.30 -4.27
N VAL A 31 -100.75 -15.33 -4.15
CA VAL A 31 -100.38 -13.91 -3.98
C VAL A 31 -99.61 -13.69 -2.68
N ARG A 32 -100.06 -14.32 -1.59
CA ARG A 32 -99.36 -14.29 -0.29
C ARG A 32 -97.96 -14.85 -0.39
N LYS A 33 -97.78 -16.04 -1.00
CA LYS A 33 -96.46 -16.64 -1.22
C LYS A 33 -95.58 -15.79 -2.13
N GLN A 34 -96.12 -15.18 -3.18
CA GLN A 34 -95.37 -14.25 -4.03
C GLN A 34 -94.90 -13.02 -3.24
N GLY A 35 -95.74 -12.47 -2.37
CA GLY A 35 -95.35 -11.39 -1.46
C GLY A 35 -94.27 -11.81 -0.47
N GLU A 36 -94.38 -13.00 0.13
CA GLU A 36 -93.37 -13.58 1.02
C GLU A 36 -92.02 -13.76 0.29
N ILE A 37 -92.03 -14.29 -0.94
CA ILE A 37 -90.82 -14.44 -1.79
C ILE A 37 -90.20 -13.07 -2.08
N ALA A 38 -90.99 -12.07 -2.48
CA ALA A 38 -90.49 -10.73 -2.78
C ALA A 38 -89.84 -10.07 -1.55
N VAL A 39 -90.43 -10.23 -0.37
CA VAL A 39 -89.83 -9.75 0.90
C VAL A 39 -88.54 -10.49 1.21
N GLN A 40 -88.51 -11.83 1.04
CA GLN A 40 -87.30 -12.63 1.26
C GLN A 40 -86.17 -12.24 0.30
N GLU A 41 -86.46 -12.04 -0.98
CA GLU A 41 -85.47 -11.58 -1.97
C GLU A 41 -84.91 -10.20 -1.60
N ALA A 42 -85.78 -9.26 -1.19
CA ALA A 42 -85.34 -7.95 -0.72
C ALA A 42 -84.46 -8.03 0.53
N GLU A 43 -84.79 -8.92 1.48
CA GLU A 43 -83.96 -9.17 2.66
C GLU A 43 -82.61 -9.81 2.32
N ILE A 44 -82.58 -10.77 1.40
CA ILE A 44 -81.35 -11.41 0.93
C ILE A 44 -80.43 -10.36 0.31
N LEU A 45 -80.96 -9.51 -0.58
CA LEU A 45 -80.19 -8.42 -1.20
C LEU A 45 -79.67 -7.41 -0.18
N ARG A 46 -80.48 -7.09 0.84
CA ARG A 46 -80.04 -6.21 1.93
C ARG A 46 -78.90 -6.85 2.74
N ARG A 47 -79.06 -8.12 3.14
CA ARG A 47 -78.05 -8.88 3.90
C ARG A 47 -76.77 -9.07 3.10
N GLU A 48 -76.88 -9.34 1.80
CA GLU A 48 -75.73 -9.48 0.91
C GLU A 48 -74.94 -8.16 0.83
N LYS A 49 -75.62 -7.02 0.62
CA LYS A 49 -74.97 -5.71 0.60
C LYS A 49 -74.33 -5.35 1.94
N GLU A 50 -74.99 -5.68 3.05
CA GLU A 50 -74.46 -5.48 4.40
C GLU A 50 -73.21 -6.33 4.66
N LEU A 51 -73.24 -7.60 4.26
CA LEU A 51 -72.13 -8.53 4.38
C LEU A 51 -70.95 -8.09 3.49
N ILE A 52 -71.20 -7.74 2.23
CA ILE A 52 -70.19 -7.22 1.31
C ILE A 52 -69.58 -5.94 1.90
N ALA A 53 -70.41 -5.00 2.36
CA ALA A 53 -69.91 -3.75 2.92
C ALA A 53 -69.05 -3.98 4.17
N THR A 54 -69.41 -4.93 5.02
CA THR A 54 -68.68 -5.20 6.28
C THR A 54 -67.41 -6.00 6.03
N VAL A 55 -67.50 -7.11 5.30
CA VAL A 55 -66.38 -8.01 5.02
C VAL A 55 -65.38 -7.37 4.08
N LEU A 56 -65.85 -6.75 2.99
CA LEU A 56 -64.95 -6.16 1.99
C LEU A 56 -64.26 -4.90 2.51
N ARG A 57 -64.95 -4.05 3.29
CA ARG A 57 -64.27 -2.93 3.95
C ARG A 57 -63.27 -3.40 4.99
N ALA A 58 -63.62 -4.39 5.81
CA ALA A 58 -62.68 -4.94 6.78
C ALA A 58 -61.44 -5.54 6.09
N ALA A 59 -61.65 -6.29 5.00
CA ALA A 59 -60.57 -6.87 4.21
C ALA A 59 -59.68 -5.80 3.55
N GLU A 60 -60.27 -4.72 3.03
CA GLU A 60 -59.51 -3.61 2.44
C GLU A 60 -58.67 -2.87 3.48
N VAL A 61 -59.24 -2.60 4.67
CA VAL A 61 -58.50 -1.98 5.77
C VAL A 61 -57.35 -2.87 6.23
N GLU A 62 -57.58 -4.18 6.35
CA GLU A 62 -56.52 -5.12 6.74
C GLU A 62 -55.44 -5.22 5.67
N ARG A 63 -55.81 -5.25 4.39
CA ARG A 63 -54.86 -5.21 3.28
C ARG A 63 -53.99 -3.97 3.34
N GLN A 64 -54.59 -2.78 3.48
CA GLN A 64 -53.86 -1.52 3.58
C GLN A 64 -52.95 -1.51 4.81
N ARG A 65 -53.39 -2.05 5.94
CA ARG A 65 -52.57 -2.21 7.14
C ARG A 65 -51.35 -3.09 6.88
N ILE A 66 -51.53 -4.24 6.24
CA ILE A 66 -50.43 -5.16 5.93
C ILE A 66 -49.47 -4.53 4.93
N GLU A 67 -49.98 -3.88 3.88
CA GLU A 67 -49.16 -3.20 2.87
C GLU A 67 -48.33 -2.07 3.50
N THR A 68 -48.93 -1.24 4.35
CA THR A 68 -48.23 -0.15 5.04
C THR A 68 -47.17 -0.66 6.02
N LEU A 69 -47.46 -1.74 6.75
CA LEU A 69 -46.47 -2.38 7.63
C LEU A 69 -45.31 -3.00 6.83
N ALA A 70 -45.62 -3.72 5.74
CA ALA A 70 -44.61 -4.32 4.88
C ALA A 70 -43.71 -3.27 4.21
N GLU A 71 -44.29 -2.15 3.76
CA GLU A 71 -43.54 -1.03 3.19
C GLU A 71 -42.68 -0.35 4.25
N ALA A 72 -43.19 -0.14 5.47
CA ALA A 72 -42.41 0.40 6.58
C ALA A 72 -41.22 -0.51 6.94
N ASP A 73 -41.43 -1.83 6.99
CA ASP A 73 -40.36 -2.80 7.24
C ASP A 73 -39.32 -2.83 6.13
N ARG A 74 -39.77 -2.79 4.86
CA ARG A 74 -38.87 -2.68 3.72
C ARG A 74 -38.01 -1.43 3.81
N GLN A 75 -38.61 -0.27 4.09
CA GLN A 75 -37.89 0.98 4.25
C GLN A 75 -36.90 0.92 5.41
N ARG A 76 -37.30 0.35 6.56
CA ARG A 76 -36.42 0.15 7.72
C ARG A 76 -35.18 -0.68 7.35
N VAL A 77 -35.37 -1.80 6.65
CA VAL A 77 -34.27 -2.68 6.22
C VAL A 77 -33.35 -1.96 5.23
N VAL A 78 -33.90 -1.22 4.27
CA VAL A 78 -33.10 -0.46 3.29
C VAL A 78 -32.30 0.65 3.98
N LEU A 79 -32.93 1.42 4.87
CA LEU A 79 -32.26 2.47 5.65
C LEU A 79 -31.13 1.90 6.51
N GLN A 80 -31.39 0.78 7.19
CA GLN A 80 -30.38 0.11 8.00
C GLN A 80 -29.22 -0.40 7.15
N ALA A 81 -29.50 -1.08 6.03
CA ALA A 81 -28.48 -1.59 5.13
C ALA A 81 -27.63 -0.45 4.53
N ASN A 82 -28.24 0.68 4.17
CA ASN A 82 -27.53 1.86 3.69
C ASN A 82 -26.65 2.46 4.77
N GLY A 83 -27.16 2.59 6.01
CA GLY A 83 -26.38 3.07 7.15
C GLY A 83 -25.19 2.16 7.46
N ASP A 84 -25.38 0.84 7.44
CA ASP A 84 -24.32 -0.15 7.66
C ASP A 84 -23.27 -0.11 6.54
N ALA A 85 -23.69 0.03 5.28
CA ALA A 85 -22.80 0.16 4.14
C ALA A 85 -21.97 1.46 4.21
N GLU A 86 -22.59 2.58 4.57
CA GLU A 86 -21.90 3.86 4.74
C GLU A 86 -20.93 3.82 5.92
N ALA A 87 -21.33 3.24 7.04
CA ALA A 87 -20.47 3.04 8.20
C ALA A 87 -19.27 2.14 7.86
N ALA A 88 -19.48 1.04 7.13
CA ALA A 88 -18.41 0.16 6.67
C ALA A 88 -17.45 0.88 5.72
N ARG A 89 -17.97 1.69 4.79
CA ARG A 89 -17.15 2.50 3.88
C ARG A 89 -16.31 3.53 4.65
N LEU A 90 -16.90 4.26 5.58
CA LEU A 90 -16.19 5.25 6.39
C LEU A 90 -15.11 4.59 7.27
N ARG A 91 -15.42 3.44 7.88
CA ARG A 91 -14.41 2.66 8.63
C ARG A 91 -13.28 2.19 7.72
N GLY A 92 -13.59 1.62 6.56
CA GLY A 92 -12.56 1.19 5.60
C GLY A 92 -11.69 2.33 5.10
N GLN A 93 -12.26 3.53 4.89
CA GLN A 93 -11.49 4.73 4.54
C GLN A 93 -10.59 5.19 5.69
N ALA A 94 -11.10 5.20 6.92
CA ALA A 94 -10.32 5.56 8.09
C ALA A 94 -9.16 4.58 8.33
N GLU A 95 -9.42 3.28 8.20
CA GLU A 95 -8.40 2.23 8.32
C GLU A 95 -7.34 2.32 7.23
N ALA A 96 -7.75 2.57 5.98
CA ALA A 96 -6.83 2.77 4.86
C ALA A 96 -5.94 4.00 5.08
N GLU A 97 -6.50 5.10 5.58
CA GLU A 97 -5.73 6.31 5.88
C GLU A 97 -4.75 6.09 7.04
N VAL A 98 -5.17 5.40 8.10
CA VAL A 98 -4.28 5.01 9.20
C VAL A 98 -3.15 4.13 8.69
N ALA A 99 -3.44 3.14 7.85
CA ALA A 99 -2.43 2.27 7.25
C ALA A 99 -1.46 3.06 6.35
N ARG A 100 -1.96 4.01 5.57
CA ARG A 100 -1.15 4.90 4.72
C ARG A 100 -0.20 5.75 5.56
N ILE A 101 -0.71 6.41 6.60
CA ILE A 101 0.10 7.25 7.50
C ILE A 101 1.17 6.40 8.20
N ARG A 102 0.80 5.23 8.72
CA ARG A 102 1.76 4.31 9.34
C ARG A 102 2.82 3.84 8.36
N GLY A 103 2.43 3.41 7.16
CA GLY A 103 3.37 2.98 6.13
C GLY A 103 4.33 4.10 5.69
N GLN A 104 3.86 5.33 5.61
CA GLN A 104 4.71 6.49 5.36
C GLN A 104 5.70 6.74 6.50
N ALA A 105 5.23 6.72 7.75
CA ALA A 105 6.08 6.89 8.91
C ALA A 105 7.16 5.78 8.99
N ASP A 106 6.78 4.52 8.76
CA ASP A 106 7.72 3.40 8.75
C ASP A 106 8.75 3.51 7.62
N ALA A 107 8.31 3.93 6.43
CA ALA A 107 9.20 4.18 5.29
C ALA A 107 10.20 5.30 5.59
N ASP A 108 9.76 6.39 6.23
CA ASP A 108 10.63 7.50 6.61
C ASP A 108 11.64 7.09 7.68
N VAL A 109 11.22 6.32 8.68
CA VAL A 109 12.12 5.76 9.70
C VAL A 109 13.16 4.85 9.05
N LEU A 110 12.73 3.95 8.17
CA LEU A 110 13.63 3.02 7.47
C LEU A 110 14.61 3.77 6.56
N ARG A 111 14.14 4.79 5.84
CA ARG A 111 14.97 5.65 4.99
C ARG A 111 16.00 6.40 5.81
N ALA A 112 15.59 7.06 6.89
CA ALA A 112 16.50 7.79 7.78
C ALA A 112 17.56 6.86 8.39
N LYS A 113 17.15 5.64 8.79
CA LYS A 113 18.08 4.62 9.29
C LYS A 113 19.06 4.15 8.19
N GLY A 114 18.56 3.87 6.99
CA GLY A 114 19.40 3.46 5.86
C GLY A 114 20.40 4.54 5.43
N GLU A 115 19.97 5.80 5.41
CA GLU A 115 20.85 6.97 5.17
C GLU A 115 21.92 7.07 6.26
N ALA A 116 21.54 6.93 7.54
CA ALA A 116 22.49 6.96 8.65
C ALA A 116 23.51 5.81 8.58
N GLU A 117 23.07 4.59 8.26
CA GLU A 117 23.95 3.42 8.10
C GLU A 117 24.89 3.58 6.90
N ALA A 118 24.38 4.08 5.77
CA ALA A 118 25.18 4.37 4.59
C ALA A 118 26.26 5.43 4.89
N ASN A 119 25.89 6.52 5.56
CA ASN A 119 26.83 7.57 5.98
C ASN A 119 27.89 7.02 6.94
N ALA A 120 27.49 6.23 7.93
CA ALA A 120 28.42 5.60 8.86
C ALA A 120 29.40 4.65 8.15
N MET A 121 28.93 3.91 7.15
CA MET A 121 29.76 3.01 6.35
C MET A 121 30.73 3.76 5.44
N GLN A 122 30.30 4.89 4.85
CA GLN A 122 31.18 5.77 4.08
C GLN A 122 32.30 6.35 4.94
N VAL A 123 31.99 6.84 6.15
CA VAL A 123 33.00 7.36 7.08
C VAL A 123 33.98 6.25 7.49
N LYS A 124 33.49 5.04 7.79
CA LYS A 124 34.36 3.89 8.07
C LYS A 124 35.25 3.53 6.89
N ALA A 125 34.71 3.53 5.66
CA ALA A 125 35.48 3.23 4.46
C ALA A 125 36.57 4.28 4.21
N ALA A 126 36.26 5.57 4.39
CA ALA A 126 37.24 6.65 4.29
C ALA A 126 38.34 6.50 5.35
N ALA A 127 37.97 6.24 6.61
CA ALA A 127 38.93 6.01 7.68
C ALA A 127 39.84 4.79 7.41
N PHE A 128 39.31 3.70 6.85
CA PHE A 128 40.13 2.54 6.47
C PHE A 128 41.06 2.84 5.29
N GLN A 129 40.64 3.66 4.32
CA GLN A 129 41.53 4.07 3.23
C GLN A 129 42.70 4.93 3.73
N GLU A 130 42.45 5.87 4.63
CA GLU A 130 43.49 6.67 5.27
C GLU A 130 44.40 5.83 6.16
N TYR A 131 43.82 4.95 6.97
CA TYR A 131 44.58 4.06 7.86
C TYR A 131 45.42 3.04 7.10
N ASN A 132 44.91 2.48 5.99
CA ASN A 132 45.69 1.57 5.14
C ASN A 132 46.93 2.26 4.55
N GLN A 133 46.82 3.52 4.15
CA GLN A 133 47.97 4.29 3.64
C GLN A 133 49.01 4.52 4.75
N ALA A 134 48.57 4.90 5.95
CA ALA A 134 49.45 5.08 7.10
C ALA A 134 50.09 3.74 7.56
N ALA A 135 49.32 2.65 7.59
CA ALA A 135 49.78 1.32 7.98
C ALA A 135 50.75 0.71 6.96
N VAL A 136 50.54 0.95 5.67
CA VAL A 136 51.51 0.54 4.62
C VAL A 136 52.81 1.30 4.80
N LEU A 137 52.77 2.62 5.05
CA LEU A 137 54.00 3.39 5.28
C LEU A 137 54.75 2.92 6.54
N ASP A 138 54.05 2.71 7.65
CA ASP A 138 54.64 2.21 8.89
C ASP A 138 55.26 0.80 8.71
N ARG A 139 54.57 -0.09 8.00
CA ARG A 139 55.09 -1.42 7.65
C ARG A 139 56.33 -1.33 6.76
N VAL A 140 56.32 -0.45 5.75
CA VAL A 140 57.46 -0.25 4.84
C VAL A 140 58.65 0.34 5.59
N VAL A 141 58.45 1.34 6.45
CA VAL A 141 59.50 1.93 7.31
C VAL A 141 60.06 0.89 8.28
N GLY A 142 59.22 0.01 8.85
CA GLY A 142 59.66 -1.07 9.73
C GLY A 142 60.47 -2.17 9.03
N ILE A 143 60.19 -2.46 7.75
CA ILE A 143 60.94 -3.45 6.94
C ILE A 143 62.19 -2.83 6.31
N MET A 144 62.26 -1.50 6.19
CA MET A 144 63.36 -0.77 5.56
C MET A 144 64.76 -1.13 6.12
N PRO A 145 64.97 -1.28 7.44
CA PRO A 145 66.27 -1.67 7.99
C PRO A 145 66.74 -3.06 7.56
N GLU A 146 65.82 -4.02 7.41
CA GLU A 146 66.14 -5.37 6.94
C GLU A 146 66.53 -5.36 5.46
N VAL A 147 65.80 -4.60 4.64
CA VAL A 147 66.10 -4.45 3.21
C VAL A 147 67.42 -3.71 3.01
N VAL A 148 67.68 -2.64 3.76
CA VAL A 148 68.96 -1.91 3.70
C VAL A 148 70.11 -2.80 4.16
N ARG A 149 69.93 -3.61 5.21
CA ARG A 149 70.94 -4.60 5.64
C ARG A 149 71.16 -5.68 4.57
N ALA A 150 70.11 -6.17 3.93
CA ALA A 150 70.21 -7.15 2.84
C ALA A 150 70.88 -6.56 1.58
N MET A 151 70.64 -5.28 1.27
CA MET A 151 71.32 -4.56 0.20
C MET A 151 72.79 -4.23 0.53
N ALA A 152 73.08 -3.95 1.81
CA ALA A 152 74.44 -3.68 2.29
C ALA A 152 75.26 -4.96 2.51
N ALA A 153 74.63 -6.12 2.69
CA ALA A 153 75.31 -7.41 2.91
C ALA A 153 76.30 -7.78 1.78
N PRO A 154 75.97 -7.63 0.48
CA PRO A 154 76.94 -7.81 -0.60
C PRO A 154 78.08 -6.79 -0.57
N LEU A 155 77.83 -5.54 -0.19
CA LEU A 155 78.85 -4.49 -0.11
C LEU A 155 79.79 -4.67 1.09
N ALA A 156 79.28 -5.18 2.22
CA ALA A 156 80.06 -5.51 3.39
C ALA A 156 81.04 -6.67 3.15
N ASN A 157 80.77 -7.53 2.16
CA ASN A 157 81.64 -8.64 1.75
C ASN A 157 82.61 -8.27 0.62
N VAL A 158 82.71 -6.99 0.23
CA VAL A 158 83.68 -6.52 -0.77
C VAL A 158 84.75 -5.67 -0.08
N ASP A 159 85.83 -6.32 0.36
CA ASP A 159 86.94 -5.66 1.06
C ASP A 159 87.79 -4.75 0.15
N LYS A 160 87.70 -4.92 -1.18
CA LYS A 160 88.45 -4.12 -2.15
C LYS A 160 87.77 -4.10 -3.51
N ILE A 161 87.01 -3.03 -3.80
CA ILE A 161 86.62 -2.72 -5.18
C ILE A 161 87.88 -2.26 -5.91
N THR A 162 88.62 -3.21 -6.50
CA THR A 162 89.71 -2.87 -7.40
C THR A 162 89.11 -2.63 -8.76
N VAL A 163 89.08 -1.35 -9.08
CA VAL A 163 88.74 -0.76 -10.35
C VAL A 163 89.80 -1.17 -11.35
N VAL A 164 89.64 -2.35 -11.95
CA VAL A 164 90.55 -2.76 -13.01
C VAL A 164 90.09 -2.08 -14.27
N SER A 165 90.69 -0.92 -14.55
CA SER A 165 90.73 -0.46 -15.93
C SER A 165 91.80 -1.25 -16.62
N THR A 166 91.36 -2.33 -17.27
CA THR A 166 92.11 -2.97 -18.33
C THR A 166 92.20 -1.98 -19.48
N GLY A 167 93.16 -1.07 -19.38
CA GLY A 167 93.70 -0.35 -20.52
C GLY A 167 94.41 -1.36 -21.41
N ALA A 168 93.69 -1.92 -22.38
CA ALA A 168 94.21 -2.51 -23.59
C ALA A 168 93.08 -2.65 -24.64
N ASP A 169 92.53 -1.53 -25.10
CA ASP A 169 92.72 -1.15 -26.52
C ASP A 169 92.38 0.34 -26.73
N GLY A 170 93.15 1.00 -27.58
CA GLY A 170 93.33 2.44 -27.63
C GLY A 170 92.10 3.26 -28.04
N SER A 171 91.58 4.07 -27.12
CA SER A 171 91.13 5.44 -27.41
C SER A 171 91.17 6.25 -26.11
N ALA A 172 92.03 7.28 -26.11
CA ALA A 172 92.34 8.11 -24.96
C ALA A 172 91.10 8.84 -24.39
N GLY A 173 91.02 8.88 -23.06
CA GLY A 173 90.34 9.96 -22.34
C GLY A 173 88.92 9.71 -21.85
N SER A 174 88.71 8.77 -20.92
CA SER A 174 87.75 8.92 -19.80
C SER A 174 87.78 7.76 -18.80
N GLY A 175 88.10 8.10 -17.55
CA GLY A 175 87.54 7.47 -16.35
C GLY A 175 87.65 5.96 -16.21
N ALA A 176 88.80 5.52 -15.75
CA ALA A 176 89.08 4.16 -15.32
C ALA A 176 88.17 3.67 -14.14
N GLY A 177 87.15 2.87 -14.44
CA GLY A 177 86.64 1.66 -13.74
C GLY A 177 85.98 1.61 -12.33
N VAL A 178 85.56 2.69 -11.66
CA VAL A 178 84.37 2.63 -10.74
C VAL A 178 83.15 3.10 -11.50
N ASN A 179 83.36 4.15 -12.30
CA ASN A 179 82.32 4.87 -13.02
C ASN A 179 81.60 3.96 -14.04
N ARG A 180 82.21 2.85 -14.50
CA ARG A 180 81.51 1.85 -15.32
C ARG A 180 80.59 0.93 -14.53
N VAL A 181 80.94 0.54 -13.30
CA VAL A 181 80.02 -0.25 -12.45
C VAL A 181 78.85 0.62 -12.00
N THR A 182 79.11 1.88 -11.62
CA THR A 182 78.04 2.83 -11.31
C THR A 182 77.21 3.18 -12.55
N ALA A 183 77.82 3.29 -13.74
CA ALA A 183 77.09 3.48 -14.99
C ALA A 183 76.30 2.23 -15.40
N ASP A 184 76.81 1.02 -15.18
CA ASP A 184 76.13 -0.25 -15.47
C ASP A 184 74.97 -0.51 -14.51
N ILE A 185 75.12 -0.14 -13.22
CA ILE A 185 74.02 -0.16 -12.27
C ILE A 185 72.99 0.92 -12.63
N ALA A 186 73.43 2.12 -13.02
CA ALA A 186 72.52 3.17 -13.47
C ALA A 186 71.76 2.79 -14.75
N THR A 187 72.39 2.10 -15.70
CA THR A 187 71.73 1.60 -16.91
C THR A 187 70.80 0.43 -16.61
N MET A 188 71.16 -0.49 -15.69
CA MET A 188 70.23 -1.52 -15.22
C MET A 188 69.01 -0.91 -14.54
N VAL A 189 69.20 0.03 -13.61
CA VAL A 189 68.09 0.72 -12.92
C VAL A 189 67.23 1.52 -13.90
N ALA A 190 67.82 2.13 -14.94
CA ALA A 190 67.08 2.80 -16.00
C ALA A 190 66.28 1.84 -16.89
N GLN A 191 66.69 0.57 -17.00
CA GLN A 191 66.00 -0.46 -17.78
C GLN A 191 64.94 -1.25 -17.00
N VAL A 192 64.97 -1.20 -15.66
CA VAL A 192 63.99 -1.87 -14.80
C VAL A 192 62.54 -1.48 -15.11
N PRO A 193 62.18 -0.18 -15.30
CA PRO A 193 60.80 0.20 -15.61
C PRO A 193 60.29 -0.41 -16.91
N ALA A 194 61.13 -0.47 -17.95
CA ALA A 194 60.77 -1.06 -19.25
C ALA A 194 60.60 -2.58 -19.17
N LEU A 195 61.40 -3.27 -18.35
CA LEU A 195 61.27 -4.71 -18.10
C LEU A 195 60.00 -5.06 -17.32
N VAL A 196 59.66 -4.27 -16.29
CA VAL A 196 58.42 -4.45 -15.52
C VAL A 196 57.22 -4.18 -16.42
N GLU A 197 57.24 -3.13 -17.23
CA GLU A 197 56.18 -2.85 -18.20
C GLU A 197 56.04 -3.97 -19.25
N GLY A 198 57.15 -4.50 -19.78
CA GLY A 198 57.14 -5.59 -20.75
C GLY A 198 56.62 -6.92 -20.21
N LEU A 199 56.83 -7.22 -18.92
CA LEU A 199 56.38 -8.46 -18.28
C LEU A 199 54.97 -8.37 -17.68
N THR A 200 54.54 -7.18 -17.26
CA THR A 200 53.27 -6.99 -16.52
C THR A 200 52.22 -6.17 -17.29
N GLY A 201 52.62 -5.48 -18.36
CA GLY A 201 51.77 -4.57 -19.12
C GLY A 201 51.49 -3.23 -18.41
N VAL A 202 52.08 -2.99 -17.23
CA VAL A 202 51.82 -1.81 -16.41
C VAL A 202 52.96 -0.80 -16.55
N ASN A 203 52.64 0.41 -17.03
CA ASN A 203 53.60 1.49 -17.24
C ASN A 203 53.83 2.27 -15.93
N VAL A 204 54.93 1.98 -15.24
CA VAL A 204 55.25 2.51 -13.90
C VAL A 204 55.36 4.04 -13.88
N ASN A 205 55.80 4.65 -14.99
CA ASN A 205 55.87 6.11 -15.11
C ASN A 205 54.47 6.75 -15.04
N ARG A 206 53.46 6.14 -15.67
CA ARG A 206 52.07 6.61 -15.53
C ARG A 206 51.53 6.42 -14.13
N MET A 207 51.98 5.38 -13.42
CA MET A 207 51.56 5.14 -12.04
C MET A 207 52.13 6.20 -11.08
N ILE A 208 53.39 6.60 -11.31
CA ILE A 208 54.05 7.70 -10.58
C ILE A 208 53.44 9.07 -10.94
N GLU A 209 53.07 9.29 -12.20
CA GLU A 209 52.35 10.51 -12.62
C GLU A 209 50.90 10.54 -12.13
N SER A 210 50.28 9.37 -11.91
CA SER A 210 48.92 9.27 -11.35
C SER A 210 48.85 9.42 -9.83
N LEU A 211 50.00 9.51 -9.14
CA LEU A 211 50.08 9.87 -7.73
C LEU A 211 49.88 11.39 -7.61
N PRO A 212 48.74 11.86 -7.07
CA PRO A 212 48.42 13.28 -7.05
C PRO A 212 49.42 14.04 -6.17
N GLU A 213 50.00 15.11 -6.72
CA GLU A 213 50.72 16.12 -5.98
C GLU A 213 49.88 16.61 -4.79
N MET A 214 50.33 16.33 -3.56
CA MET A 214 49.79 16.97 -2.35
C MET A 214 50.08 18.48 -2.41
N LYS A 215 49.16 19.23 -3.00
CA LYS A 215 49.22 20.69 -3.04
C LYS A 215 48.44 21.26 -1.86
N ARG A 216 49.25 21.68 -0.87
CA ARG A 216 49.12 22.87 -0.01
C ARG A 216 47.72 23.21 0.50
N GLY A 217 47.56 23.06 1.82
CA GLY A 217 46.40 23.49 2.58
C GLY A 217 46.00 24.94 2.32
N ASN A 218 44.72 25.11 2.04
CA ASN A 218 43.99 26.36 2.21
C ASN A 218 43.06 26.18 3.40
N GLY A 219 43.42 26.82 4.51
CA GLY A 219 42.55 26.94 5.67
C GLY A 219 41.27 27.67 5.28
N ARG A 220 40.13 26.98 5.43
CA ARG A 220 38.86 27.64 5.71
C ARG A 220 38.55 27.40 7.18
N GLU A 221 38.70 28.50 7.90
CA GLU A 221 38.27 28.74 9.26
C GLU A 221 36.81 28.27 9.44
N VAL A 222 36.61 27.27 10.32
CA VAL A 222 35.28 26.89 10.78
C VAL A 222 35.04 27.71 12.05
N VAL A 223 34.21 28.74 11.93
CA VAL A 223 33.64 29.46 13.07
C VAL A 223 32.70 28.51 13.77
N VAL A 224 33.00 28.17 15.02
CA VAL A 224 32.15 27.35 15.89
C VAL A 224 31.43 28.30 16.84
N GLU A 225 30.12 28.49 16.65
CA GLU A 225 29.28 29.12 17.67
C GLU A 225 29.04 28.12 18.83
N PRO A 226 29.14 28.55 20.11
CA PRO A 226 28.86 27.67 21.23
C PRO A 226 27.34 27.47 21.39
N VAL A 227 26.91 26.21 21.29
CA VAL A 227 25.57 25.77 21.74
C VAL A 227 25.51 25.88 23.26
N THR A 228 24.67 26.78 23.77
CA THR A 228 24.30 26.82 25.19
C THR A 228 23.21 25.78 25.46
N ALA A 229 23.42 24.98 26.51
CA ALA A 229 22.44 24.05 27.04
C ALA A 229 21.39 24.80 27.87
N ASP A 230 20.42 25.43 27.20
CA ASP A 230 19.06 25.55 27.74
C ASP A 230 18.07 25.81 26.59
N GLY A 231 17.01 25.02 26.55
CA GLY A 231 16.04 24.96 25.45
C GLY A 231 15.07 26.13 25.44
N SER A 232 15.53 27.33 25.09
CA SER A 232 14.62 28.42 24.72
C SER A 232 15.11 29.17 23.48
N ALA A 233 14.27 29.20 22.46
CA ALA A 233 14.51 29.95 21.23
C ALA A 233 14.40 31.45 21.51
N VAL A 234 15.49 32.18 21.32
CA VAL A 234 15.48 33.65 21.25
C VAL A 234 15.21 34.05 19.79
N PRO A 235 14.15 34.80 19.48
CA PRO A 235 14.04 35.44 18.18
C PRO A 235 14.80 36.76 18.21
N SER A 236 15.74 36.96 17.30
CA SER A 236 16.24 38.30 16.93
C SER A 236 16.56 38.25 15.44
N ASN A 237 15.77 38.90 14.59
CA ASN A 237 15.63 40.35 14.45
C ASN A 237 16.97 41.06 14.24
N ASN A 238 17.32 41.28 12.98
CA ASN A 238 17.87 42.52 12.44
C ASN A 238 17.83 42.38 10.90
N GLY A 239 17.35 43.34 10.10
CA GLY A 239 17.32 44.77 10.37
C GLY A 239 18.56 45.43 9.77
N LEU A 240 18.45 45.75 8.47
CA LEU A 240 19.03 46.88 7.71
C LEU A 240 20.56 47.05 7.63
N GLY A 241 21.01 47.24 6.38
CA GLY A 241 22.33 47.70 5.97
C GLY A 241 22.51 47.56 4.47
#